data_AF-A0A2S8CH00-F1
#
_entry.id   AF-A0A2S8CH00-F1
#
_cell.length_a   1.000
_cell.length_b   1.000
_cell.length_c   1.000
_cell.angle_alpha   90.00
_cell.angle_beta   90.00
_cell.angle_gamma   90.00
#
_symmetry.space_group_name_H-M   'P 1'
#
loop_
_entity.id
_entity.type
_entity.pdbx_description
1 polymer ?
#
loop_
_entity_poly.entity_id
_entity_poly.type
_entity_poly.pdbx_seq_one_letter_code
_entity_poly.pdbx_strand_id
1 'polypeptide(L)'
;MVNQHNTCPLCHGRIKKNGTTSAGTQRWRCTSPTCGYSFTNTSDTAIQAKRFRIFLRWILTSTPLHTVADDHHRSRRQLQRWFDTFWYVTVPTNLDPHRIYEQVFIDGTYFGNNCLLIASSKDHVLAWHWCKHENTYNYNRLLDKIPHHKS
;
A
#
# COMPACT_ATOMS: atom_id res chain seq x y z
N MET A 1 0.06 9.21 -18.33
CA MET A 1 0.02 8.55 -19.65
C MET A 1 0.06 7.05 -19.41
N VAL A 2 -0.85 6.28 -20.02
CA VAL A 2 -0.93 4.82 -19.84
C VAL A 2 0.16 4.19 -20.69
N ASN A 3 1.07 3.40 -20.11
CA ASN A 3 2.01 2.60 -20.90
C ASN A 3 1.25 1.46 -21.56
N GLN A 4 0.68 1.77 -22.73
CA GLN A 4 0.10 0.78 -23.64
C GLN A 4 1.26 0.07 -24.34
N HIS A 5 1.22 -1.27 -24.36
CA HIS A 5 2.10 -2.07 -25.21
C HIS A 5 1.86 -1.67 -26.68
N ASN A 6 2.82 -0.99 -27.31
CA ASN A 6 2.72 -0.62 -28.73
C ASN A 6 3.09 -1.79 -29.65
N THR A 7 3.48 -2.93 -29.09
CA THR A 7 3.95 -4.12 -29.78
C THR A 7 3.39 -5.40 -29.15
N CYS A 8 3.46 -6.51 -29.88
CA CYS A 8 3.01 -7.81 -29.38
C CYS A 8 3.87 -8.24 -28.18
N PRO A 9 3.27 -8.71 -27.07
CA PRO A 9 4.04 -9.15 -25.90
C PRO A 9 4.78 -10.49 -26.12
N LEU A 10 4.47 -11.25 -27.18
CA LEU A 10 5.14 -12.50 -27.49
C LEU A 10 6.30 -12.35 -28.48
N CYS A 11 6.09 -11.61 -29.58
CA CYS A 11 7.06 -11.52 -30.67
C CYS A 11 7.51 -10.09 -30.98
N HIS A 12 7.06 -9.10 -30.20
CA HIS A 12 7.33 -7.67 -30.39
C HIS A 12 6.93 -7.10 -31.76
N GLY A 13 6.17 -7.85 -32.57
CA GLY A 13 5.67 -7.42 -33.87
C GLY A 13 4.58 -6.36 -33.77
N ARG A 14 4.24 -5.75 -34.91
CA ARG A 14 3.14 -4.78 -35.02
C ARG A 14 1.80 -5.40 -34.59
N ILE A 15 0.94 -4.56 -34.05
CA ILE A 15 -0.39 -4.94 -33.55
C ILE A 15 -1.47 -4.09 -34.21
N LYS A 16 -2.68 -4.62 -34.30
CA LYS A 16 -3.88 -3.91 -34.74
C LYS A 16 -5.02 -4.10 -33.75
N LYS A 17 -5.98 -3.17 -33.74
CA LYS A 17 -7.25 -3.33 -33.02
C LYS A 17 -7.98 -4.57 -33.57
N ASN A 18 -8.54 -5.38 -32.67
CA ASN A 18 -9.22 -6.64 -32.99
C ASN A 18 -10.53 -6.78 -32.19
N GLY A 19 -11.40 -5.78 -32.34
CA GLY A 19 -12.67 -5.68 -31.62
C GLY A 19 -12.49 -5.46 -30.12
N THR A 20 -13.57 -5.70 -29.37
CA THR A 20 -13.62 -5.54 -27.91
C THR A 20 -13.95 -6.86 -27.22
N THR A 21 -13.60 -6.96 -25.95
CA THR A 21 -14.12 -8.01 -25.05
C THR A 21 -15.57 -7.73 -24.70
N SER A 22 -16.31 -8.70 -24.16
CA SER A 22 -17.67 -8.49 -23.64
C SER A 22 -17.76 -7.41 -22.55
N ALA A 23 -16.64 -7.11 -21.87
CA ALA A 23 -16.50 -6.01 -20.90
C ALA A 23 -16.11 -4.66 -21.55
N GLY A 24 -16.20 -4.53 -22.88
CA GLY A 24 -15.89 -3.29 -23.62
C GLY A 24 -14.39 -2.97 -23.78
N THR A 25 -13.49 -3.76 -23.20
CA THR A 25 -12.04 -3.51 -23.30
C THR A 25 -11.53 -3.78 -24.72
N GLN A 26 -10.72 -2.87 -25.25
CA GLN A 26 -10.08 -3.02 -26.57
C GLN A 26 -9.16 -4.25 -26.59
N ARG A 27 -9.44 -5.18 -27.50
CA ARG A 27 -8.57 -6.31 -27.82
C ARG A 27 -7.65 -5.92 -28.97
N TRP A 28 -6.40 -6.36 -28.90
CA TRP A 28 -5.36 -6.16 -29.90
C TRP A 28 -4.94 -7.51 -30.46
N ARG A 29 -4.50 -7.54 -31.72
CA ARG A 29 -3.99 -8.74 -32.38
C ARG A 29 -2.67 -8.45 -33.06
N CYS A 30 -1.69 -9.33 -32.89
CA CYS A 30 -0.44 -9.27 -33.63
C CYS A 30 -0.69 -9.49 -35.13
N THR A 31 -0.08 -8.68 -35.97
CA THR A 31 -0.18 -8.79 -37.43
C THR A 31 0.86 -9.75 -38.02
N SER A 32 1.80 -10.25 -37.23
CA SER A 32 2.76 -11.26 -37.69
C SER A 32 2.02 -12.55 -38.06
N PRO A 33 2.21 -13.09 -39.29
CA PRO A 33 1.55 -14.31 -39.76
C PRO A 33 1.81 -15.53 -38.88
N THR A 34 3.00 -15.61 -38.28
CA THR A 34 3.42 -16.74 -37.43
C THR A 34 3.03 -16.58 -35.97
N CYS A 35 2.57 -15.40 -35.55
CA CYS A 35 2.19 -15.13 -34.15
C CYS A 35 0.68 -15.08 -33.96
N GLY A 36 -0.01 -14.15 -34.65
CA GLY A 36 -1.47 -13.97 -34.52
C GLY A 36 -2.00 -13.72 -33.09
N TYR A 37 -1.14 -13.54 -32.09
CA TYR A 37 -1.52 -13.48 -30.68
C TYR A 37 -2.49 -12.34 -30.39
N SER A 38 -3.53 -12.62 -29.61
CA SER A 38 -4.57 -11.66 -29.27
C SER A 38 -4.59 -11.39 -27.77
N PHE A 39 -4.58 -10.12 -27.36
CA PHE A 39 -4.46 -9.71 -25.97
C PHE A 39 -5.19 -8.39 -25.69
N THR A 40 -5.39 -8.07 -24.42
CA THR A 40 -5.88 -6.75 -23.99
C THR A 40 -4.72 -5.90 -23.52
N ASN A 41 -4.70 -4.63 -23.92
CA ASN A 41 -3.60 -3.72 -23.62
C ASN A 41 -3.92 -2.86 -22.41
N THR A 42 -4.04 -3.52 -21.26
CA THR A 42 -4.31 -2.87 -19.96
C THR A 42 -3.00 -2.76 -19.19
N SER A 43 -2.59 -1.53 -18.88
CA SER A 43 -1.44 -1.29 -18.01
C SER A 43 -1.82 -1.62 -16.57
N ASP A 44 -1.29 -2.74 -16.06
CA ASP A 44 -1.47 -3.10 -14.64
C ASP A 44 -0.92 -2.00 -13.72
N THR A 45 0.23 -1.41 -14.06
CA THR A 45 0.83 -0.30 -13.29
C THR A 45 -0.10 0.91 -13.15
N ALA A 46 -0.77 1.33 -14.21
CA ALA A 46 -1.74 2.43 -14.14
C ALA A 46 -2.96 2.07 -13.28
N ILE A 47 -3.42 0.81 -13.34
CA ILE A 47 -4.50 0.30 -12.51
C ILE A 47 -4.09 0.29 -11.04
N GLN A 48 -2.90 -0.23 -10.71
CA GLN A 48 -2.38 -0.25 -9.34
C GLN A 48 -2.15 1.16 -8.80
N ALA A 49 -1.59 2.06 -9.60
CA ALA A 49 -1.41 3.46 -9.19
C ALA A 49 -2.74 4.17 -8.92
N LYS A 50 -3.81 3.84 -9.67
CA LYS A 50 -5.16 4.34 -9.39
C LYS A 50 -5.68 3.77 -8.06
N ARG A 51 -5.60 2.44 -7.88
CA ARG A 51 -6.03 1.77 -6.64
C ARG A 51 -5.27 2.29 -5.42
N PHE A 52 -3.97 2.54 -5.55
CA PHE A 52 -3.13 3.08 -4.48
C PHE A 52 -3.56 4.48 -4.07
N ARG A 53 -3.94 5.36 -5.00
CA ARG A 53 -4.52 6.68 -4.67
C ARG A 53 -5.84 6.56 -3.89
N ILE A 54 -6.68 5.60 -4.26
CA ILE A 54 -7.93 5.32 -3.52
C ILE A 54 -7.60 4.82 -2.10
N PHE A 55 -6.60 3.94 -1.96
CA PHE A 55 -6.11 3.47 -0.67
C PHE A 55 -5.60 4.63 0.20
N LEU A 56 -4.75 5.50 -0.35
CA LEU A 56 -4.24 6.69 0.36
C LEU A 56 -5.38 7.61 0.82
N ARG A 57 -6.37 7.87 -0.03
CA ARG A 57 -7.56 8.66 0.36
C ARG A 57 -8.27 8.02 1.55
N TRP A 58 -8.41 6.69 1.57
CA TRP A 58 -9.07 6.01 2.66
C TRP A 58 -8.27 6.08 3.97
N ILE A 59 -6.95 5.84 3.95
CA ILE A 59 -6.14 5.79 5.18
C ILE A 59 -5.72 7.17 5.72
N LEU A 60 -5.59 8.18 4.86
CA LEU A 60 -5.14 9.52 5.25
C LEU A 60 -6.29 10.46 5.62
N THR A 61 -7.54 9.99 5.53
CA THR A 61 -8.73 10.76 5.88
C THR A 61 -9.60 9.98 6.85
N SER A 62 -10.50 10.66 7.54
CA SER A 62 -11.49 10.01 8.41
C SER A 62 -12.67 9.40 7.62
N THR A 63 -12.55 9.25 6.29
CA THR A 63 -13.63 8.76 5.43
C THR A 63 -13.80 7.24 5.64
N PRO A 64 -14.99 6.76 6.05
CA PRO A 64 -15.22 5.33 6.19
C PRO A 64 -15.05 4.56 4.88
N LEU A 65 -14.62 3.30 4.97
CA LEU A 65 -14.38 2.46 3.79
C LEU A 65 -15.64 2.26 2.92
N HIS A 66 -16.83 2.26 3.52
CA HIS A 66 -18.09 2.11 2.75
C HIS A 66 -18.33 3.32 1.85
N THR A 67 -18.13 4.54 2.35
CA THR A 67 -18.27 5.78 1.59
C THR A 67 -17.30 5.80 0.39
N VAL A 68 -16.04 5.40 0.62
CA VAL A 68 -15.06 5.28 -0.48
C VAL A 68 -15.50 4.23 -1.51
N ALA A 69 -16.13 3.14 -1.08
CA ALA A 69 -16.63 2.11 -1.97
C ALA A 69 -17.80 2.61 -2.84
N ASP A 70 -18.73 3.35 -2.24
CA ASP A 70 -19.89 3.94 -2.91
C ASP A 70 -19.46 4.95 -3.97
N ASP A 71 -18.51 5.84 -3.65
CA ASP A 71 -17.91 6.81 -4.58
C ASP A 71 -17.27 6.16 -5.82
N HIS A 72 -16.87 4.89 -5.71
CA HIS A 72 -16.25 4.13 -6.79
C HIS A 72 -17.17 3.06 -7.40
N HIS A 73 -18.43 3.00 -6.97
CA HIS A 73 -19.41 1.98 -7.36
C HIS A 73 -18.86 0.56 -7.17
N ARG A 74 -18.24 0.31 -6.01
CA ARG A 74 -17.65 -0.98 -5.63
C ARG A 74 -18.18 -1.43 -4.29
N SER A 75 -18.07 -2.73 -4.02
CA SER A 75 -18.31 -3.25 -2.68
C SER A 75 -17.09 -3.04 -1.78
N ARG A 76 -17.32 -2.95 -0.47
CA ARG A 76 -16.24 -2.94 0.54
C ARG A 76 -15.24 -4.08 0.34
N ARG A 77 -15.75 -5.29 0.06
CA ARG A 77 -14.93 -6.48 -0.18
C ARG A 77 -14.02 -6.34 -1.40
N GLN A 78 -14.48 -5.66 -2.45
CA GLN A 78 -13.63 -5.39 -3.62
C GLN A 78 -12.50 -4.42 -3.29
N LEU A 79 -12.78 -3.34 -2.54
CA LEU A 79 -11.74 -2.41 -2.12
C LEU A 79 -10.72 -3.08 -1.20
N GLN A 80 -11.15 -3.88 -0.22
CA GLN A 80 -10.24 -4.63 0.66
C GLN A 80 -9.28 -5.50 -0.15
N ARG A 81 -9.78 -6.23 -1.16
CA ARG A 81 -8.94 -7.02 -2.06
C ARG A 81 -7.95 -6.18 -2.88
N TRP A 82 -8.31 -4.96 -3.25
CA TRP A 82 -7.39 -4.06 -3.95
C TRP A 82 -6.29 -3.54 -3.01
N PHE A 83 -6.62 -3.35 -1.73
CA PHE A 83 -5.73 -2.74 -0.75
C PHE A 83 -4.80 -3.73 -0.06
N ASP A 84 -5.13 -5.03 -0.11
CA ASP A 84 -4.37 -6.11 0.52
C ASP A 84 -2.86 -5.99 0.31
N THR A 85 -2.43 -5.78 -0.94
CA THR A 85 -1.01 -5.66 -1.27
C THR A 85 -0.37 -4.34 -0.82
N PHE A 86 -1.17 -3.29 -0.61
CA PHE A 86 -0.67 -1.99 -0.17
C PHE A 86 -0.40 -1.92 1.34
N TRP A 87 -0.78 -2.94 2.09
CA TRP A 87 -0.40 -3.07 3.50
C TRP A 87 1.03 -3.57 3.69
N TYR A 88 1.65 -4.17 2.66
CA TYR A 88 3.02 -4.66 2.72
C TYR A 88 4.06 -3.55 2.52
N VAL A 89 3.91 -2.44 3.23
CA VAL A 89 4.90 -1.35 3.24
C VAL A 89 5.95 -1.67 4.29
N THR A 90 7.22 -1.71 3.89
CA THR A 90 8.33 -1.70 4.84
C THR A 90 8.37 -0.33 5.52
N VAL A 91 8.06 -0.26 6.81
CA VAL A 91 8.22 0.97 7.59
C VAL A 91 9.72 1.24 7.71
N PRO A 92 10.23 2.38 7.19
CA PRO A 92 11.65 2.72 7.34
C PRO A 92 11.97 2.85 8.82
N THR A 93 12.92 2.04 9.31
CA THR A 93 13.46 2.21 10.66
C THR A 93 14.63 3.18 10.54
N ASN A 94 14.34 4.48 10.59
CA ASN A 94 15.34 5.55 10.47
C ASN A 94 16.01 5.87 11.82
N LEU A 95 16.11 4.88 12.71
CA LEU A 95 16.76 5.07 14.00
C LEU A 95 18.27 5.04 13.78
N ASP A 96 18.90 6.21 13.87
CA ASP A 96 20.36 6.31 13.94
C ASP A 96 20.81 5.82 15.33
N PRO A 97 21.61 4.74 15.42
CA PRO A 97 22.07 4.18 16.69
C PRO A 97 22.88 5.14 17.56
N HIS A 98 23.44 6.20 16.97
CA HIS A 98 24.27 7.19 17.66
C HIS A 98 23.49 8.47 17.98
N ARG A 99 22.21 8.55 17.60
CA ARG A 99 21.36 9.70 17.87
C ARG A 99 21.00 9.74 19.34
N ILE A 100 21.45 10.78 20.03
CA ILE A 100 20.99 11.10 21.37
C ILE A 100 19.73 11.96 21.25
N TYR A 101 18.64 11.51 21.87
CA TYR A 101 17.40 12.26 21.97
C TYR A 101 17.33 12.92 23.34
N GLU A 102 17.29 14.26 23.39
CA GLU A 102 17.16 15.01 24.65
C GLU A 102 15.86 14.67 25.39
N GLN A 103 14.80 14.40 24.63
CA GLN A 103 13.49 14.07 25.14
C GLN A 103 12.81 13.03 24.26
N VAL A 104 12.19 12.04 24.91
CA VAL A 104 11.32 11.05 24.29
C VAL A 104 9.95 11.15 24.93
N PHE A 105 8.93 11.29 24.09
CA PHE A 105 7.53 11.23 24.50
C PHE A 105 7.02 9.80 24.32
N ILE A 106 6.25 9.32 25.29
CA ILE A 106 5.64 8.01 25.23
C ILE A 106 4.15 8.19 25.46
N ASP A 107 3.33 7.62 24.58
CA ASP A 107 1.88 7.65 24.67
C ASP A 107 1.29 6.26 24.35
N GLY A 108 0.17 5.95 24.98
CA GLY A 108 -0.60 4.72 24.77
C GLY A 108 -2.00 5.04 24.27
N THR A 109 -2.32 4.61 23.05
CA THR A 109 -3.67 4.79 22.50
C THR A 109 -4.40 3.44 22.41
N TYR A 110 -5.54 3.33 23.09
CA TYR A 110 -6.38 2.12 23.02
C TYR A 110 -7.28 2.10 21.78
N PHE A 111 -7.29 0.94 21.12
CA PHE A 111 -8.16 0.58 20.00
C PHE A 111 -8.94 -0.68 20.37
N GLY A 112 -10.08 -0.50 21.04
CA GLY A 112 -10.84 -1.60 21.63
C GLY A 112 -9.99 -2.32 22.69
N ASN A 113 -9.80 -3.64 22.53
CA ASN A 113 -9.02 -4.46 23.48
C ASN A 113 -7.52 -4.52 23.13
N ASN A 114 -7.03 -3.64 22.27
CA ASN A 114 -5.61 -3.50 21.95
C ASN A 114 -5.15 -2.09 22.34
N CYS A 115 -3.89 -1.94 22.70
CA CYS A 115 -3.23 -0.68 22.93
C CYS A 115 -2.05 -0.57 21.97
N LEU A 116 -1.89 0.60 21.36
CA LEU A 116 -0.69 0.94 20.62
C LEU A 116 0.15 1.88 21.48
N LEU A 117 1.32 1.40 21.90
CA LEU A 117 2.33 2.25 22.51
C LEU A 117 3.20 2.87 21.42
N ILE A 118 3.42 4.18 21.51
CA ILE A 118 4.26 4.95 20.60
C ILE A 118 5.30 5.68 21.43
N ALA A 119 6.56 5.59 21.01
CA ALA A 119 7.63 6.46 21.45
C ALA A 119 8.01 7.40 20.31
N SER A 120 8.07 8.71 20.57
CA SER A 120 8.40 9.72 19.57
C SER A 120 9.37 10.76 20.12
N SER A 121 10.14 11.37 19.21
CA SER A 121 10.79 12.65 19.45
C SER A 121 9.79 13.78 19.15
N LYS A 122 10.26 15.03 19.19
CA LYS A 122 9.45 16.19 18.75
C LYS A 122 9.06 16.11 17.27
N ASP A 123 9.87 15.47 16.44
CA ASP A 123 9.74 15.57 14.98
C ASP A 123 9.24 14.29 14.31
N HIS A 124 9.42 13.13 14.95
CA HIS A 124 9.08 11.83 14.35
C HIS A 124 8.90 10.71 15.38
N VAL A 125 8.19 9.65 14.97
CA VAL A 125 8.05 8.39 15.72
C VAL A 125 9.39 7.65 15.73
N LEU A 126 9.82 7.21 16.91
CA LEU A 126 11.01 6.41 17.14
C LEU A 126 10.68 4.93 17.07
N ALA A 127 9.68 4.50 17.84
CA ALA A 127 9.26 3.12 17.92
C ALA A 127 7.78 3.03 18.23
N TRP A 128 7.20 1.86 17.95
CA TRP A 128 5.81 1.55 18.23
C TRP A 128 5.68 0.08 18.64
N HIS A 129 4.73 -0.23 19.50
CA HIS A 129 4.51 -1.58 20.02
C HIS A 129 3.04 -1.83 20.31
N TRP A 130 2.47 -2.84 19.63
CA TRP A 130 1.13 -3.32 19.93
C TRP A 130 1.14 -4.19 21.19
N CYS A 131 0.22 -3.93 22.10
CA CYS A 131 -0.01 -4.71 23.30
C CYS A 131 -1.50 -4.80 23.64
N LYS A 132 -1.84 -5.54 24.72
CA LYS A 132 -3.21 -5.60 25.25
C LYS A 132 -3.46 -4.58 26.36
N HIS A 133 -2.43 -4.33 27.16
CA HIS A 133 -2.47 -3.44 28.30
C HIS A 133 -1.14 -2.72 28.43
N GLU A 134 -1.20 -1.52 28.98
CA GLU A 134 -0.04 -0.76 29.40
C GLU A 134 0.51 -1.36 30.69
N ASN A 135 1.74 -1.88 30.63
CA ASN A 135 2.44 -2.41 31.78
C ASN A 135 3.95 -2.34 31.54
N THR A 136 4.73 -2.52 32.61
CA THR A 136 6.20 -2.41 32.57
C THR A 136 6.83 -3.29 31.49
N TYR A 137 6.34 -4.52 31.32
CA TYR A 137 6.84 -5.41 30.28
C TYR A 137 6.66 -4.82 28.87
N ASN A 138 5.47 -4.34 28.53
CA ASN A 138 5.19 -3.77 27.21
C ASN A 138 5.93 -2.45 26.96
N TYR A 139 6.09 -1.62 27.99
CA TYR A 139 6.93 -0.43 27.91
C TYR A 139 8.39 -0.77 27.64
N ASN A 140 8.95 -1.77 28.33
CA ASN A 140 10.31 -2.24 28.05
C ASN A 140 10.44 -2.75 26.61
N ARG A 141 9.46 -3.53 26.11
CA ARG A 141 9.46 -4.01 24.72
C ARG A 141 9.39 -2.89 23.68
N LEU A 142 8.79 -1.74 24.01
CA LEU A 142 8.83 -0.55 23.17
C LEU A 142 10.23 0.07 23.18
N LEU A 143 10.78 0.29 24.37
CA LEU A 143 12.07 0.97 24.56
C LEU A 143 13.26 0.15 24.06
N ASP A 144 13.19 -1.19 24.11
CA ASP A 144 14.18 -2.10 23.53
C ASP A 144 14.40 -1.89 22.02
N LYS A 145 13.41 -1.30 21.32
CA LYS A 145 13.50 -1.00 19.89
C LYS A 145 14.25 0.31 19.61
N ILE A 146 14.44 1.14 20.64
CA ILE A 146 15.16 2.41 20.54
C ILE A 146 16.60 2.13 20.96
N PRO A 147 17.60 2.44 20.11
CA PRO A 147 19.00 2.36 20.48
C PRO A 147 19.26 3.14 21.77
N HIS A 148 19.81 2.45 22.75
CA HIS A 148 20.24 3.04 24.00
C HIS A 148 21.60 2.45 24.36
N HIS A 149 22.46 3.26 24.95
CA HIS A 149 23.70 2.75 25.51
C HIS A 149 23.36 1.81 26.67
N LYS A 150 23.79 0.56 26.57
CA LYS A 150 23.75 -0.37 27.70
C LYS A 150 24.84 0.08 28.66
N SER A 151 24.43 0.61 29.80
CA SER A 151 25.26 0.85 30.99
C SER A 151 25.79 -0.45 31.55
#